data_AF-A0A839SGB7-F1
#
_entry.id   AF-A0A839SGB7-F1
#
_cell.length_a   1.000
_cell.length_b   1.000
_cell.length_c   1.000
_cell.angle_alpha   90.00
_cell.angle_beta   90.00
_cell.angle_gamma   90.00
#
_symmetry.space_group_name_H-M   'P 1'
#
loop_
_entity.id
_entity.type
_entity.pdbx_description
1 polymer ?
#
loop_
_entity_poly.entity_id
_entity_poly.type
_entity_poly.pdbx_seq_one_letter_code
_entity_poly.pdbx_strand_id
1 'polypeptide(L)'
;MNLFYLFIRKIKYPSVCRLGILFFLFFYFSPHTLVAQYNFRRLPYPDSIPKYNYRDTAVKKRFGRAVLLLSATEVLPWTFDRFVTGAAWSKISFKTVGSNTKPSSWFWDNDDFLTNQFGHPSHGSIFFNSFRSNGYSFWQSAPATFAGSYIWETFGESQAPSINDFINTGFGGSILGEFTHRFANKIINNHSRGLKRQANEVLALLINPANGLNRIIDGKWGKVSVNPVEKDTTKVYVEFDAGMRRFSVNNRDGSFSWYGRFKLLYGSPYENYRSPFSFISINTEFGKSIKSNVNLISVYGSLAGFWVQYTDQTQQMALLTANYDYINNDAFFYSSENIKLNLFSKFKLSRKIKLNTTFGTGPIILAAIPDPYLKLDRHYDYCWGAGLNAGAMISLNDRFFYGINYRGGWFKTYSGNSSDNFLHTVTSELGFKIIKGYSISAEPGYFDLLGHYKHYPGYDKTYPYLRISVRFNKLL
;
A
#
# COMPACT_ATOMS: atom_id res chain seq x y z
N MET A 1 -8.46 39.75 39.02
CA MET A 1 -7.68 40.11 40.23
C MET A 1 -6.36 39.32 40.20
N ASN A 2 -5.32 39.76 40.92
CA ASN A 2 -3.94 39.23 40.93
C ASN A 2 -3.84 37.69 40.79
N LEU A 3 -2.93 37.13 39.97
CA LEU A 3 -1.50 37.11 40.32
C LEU A 3 -0.49 37.45 39.19
N PHE A 4 -0.93 37.64 37.94
CA PHE A 4 -0.02 37.74 36.78
C PHE A 4 0.76 39.07 36.64
N TYR A 5 0.59 40.01 37.57
CA TYR A 5 1.03 41.41 37.42
C TYR A 5 2.40 41.73 38.04
N LEU A 6 3.08 40.76 38.66
CA LEU A 6 4.23 41.03 39.55
C LEU A 6 5.62 40.61 39.04
N PHE A 7 5.74 39.97 37.86
CA PHE A 7 7.04 39.52 37.34
C PHE A 7 7.62 40.34 36.19
N ILE A 8 6.86 41.24 35.57
CA ILE A 8 7.30 42.07 34.43
C ILE A 8 7.64 43.50 34.88
N ARG A 9 8.54 43.65 35.88
CA ARG A 9 8.97 44.99 36.33
C ARG A 9 10.43 45.13 36.80
N LYS A 10 11.38 44.42 36.16
CA LYS A 10 12.81 44.79 36.17
C LYS A 10 13.57 44.14 35.00
N ILE A 11 13.90 44.95 33.98
CA ILE A 11 15.11 44.95 33.13
C ILE A 11 14.89 46.02 32.04
N LYS A 12 15.95 46.73 31.63
CA LYS A 12 15.91 47.80 30.61
C LYS A 12 16.54 47.30 29.29
N TYR A 13 15.96 47.70 28.17
CA TYR A 13 16.50 48.06 26.82
C TYR A 13 17.95 47.66 26.39
N PRO A 14 18.28 47.56 25.07
CA PRO A 14 17.43 47.73 23.86
C PRO A 14 17.63 46.71 22.71
N SER A 15 16.67 46.71 21.76
CA SER A 15 16.84 46.51 20.30
C SER A 15 17.90 45.53 19.72
N VAL A 16 17.77 44.23 19.99
CA VAL A 16 18.18 43.16 19.04
C VAL A 16 17.04 42.15 18.90
N CYS A 17 17.09 41.24 17.92
CA CYS A 17 16.16 40.11 17.73
C CYS A 17 14.71 40.46 17.35
N ARG A 18 14.52 41.34 16.35
CA ARG A 18 13.22 41.54 15.65
C ARG A 18 12.77 40.35 14.78
N LEU A 19 13.24 39.12 15.09
CA LEU A 19 13.04 37.89 14.32
C LEU A 19 12.46 36.71 15.14
N GLY A 20 12.30 36.84 16.46
CA GLY A 20 11.88 35.72 17.32
C GLY A 20 10.37 35.45 17.41
N ILE A 21 9.53 36.41 17.04
CA ILE A 21 8.09 36.41 17.39
C ILE A 21 7.21 35.74 16.31
N LEU A 22 7.73 35.52 15.10
CA LEU A 22 7.02 34.81 14.02
C LEU A 22 7.13 33.28 14.11
N PHE A 23 7.79 32.74 15.13
CA PHE A 23 8.01 31.29 15.32
C PHE A 23 7.20 30.67 16.48
N PHE A 24 6.46 31.48 17.25
CA PHE A 24 5.83 31.05 18.52
C PHE A 24 4.29 31.04 18.52
N LEU A 25 3.65 31.33 17.37
CA LEU A 25 2.18 31.43 17.24
C LEU A 25 1.55 30.29 16.42
N PHE A 26 2.14 29.08 16.47
CA PHE A 26 1.59 27.89 15.80
C PHE A 26 1.63 26.60 16.66
N PHE A 27 2.04 26.69 17.93
CA PHE A 27 2.16 25.54 18.85
C PHE A 27 1.33 25.71 20.12
N TYR A 28 0.04 26.02 19.97
CA TYR A 28 -0.95 25.91 21.05
C TYR A 28 -2.34 25.58 20.50
N PHE A 29 -2.53 24.32 20.10
CA PHE A 29 -3.75 23.52 20.28
C PHE A 29 -3.51 22.12 19.67
N SER A 30 -3.62 21.08 20.52
CA SER A 30 -3.69 19.68 20.09
C SER A 30 -5.16 19.31 19.79
N PRO A 31 -5.46 18.34 18.92
CA PRO A 31 -5.17 16.93 19.18
C PRO A 31 -4.22 16.31 18.14
N HIS A 32 -3.24 15.53 18.60
CA HIS A 32 -2.38 14.75 17.71
C HIS A 32 -3.12 13.48 17.25
N THR A 33 -3.27 13.37 15.92
CA THR A 33 -4.02 12.32 15.21
C THR A 33 -3.41 12.19 13.82
N LEU A 34 -3.03 10.99 13.37
CA LEU A 34 -2.26 10.70 12.14
C LEU A 34 -2.48 9.22 11.58
N VAL A 35 -1.60 8.62 10.73
CA VAL A 35 -1.43 7.18 10.25
C VAL A 35 -0.22 7.11 9.26
N ALA A 36 0.31 5.92 8.91
CA ALA A 36 1.47 5.61 8.01
C ALA A 36 1.16 5.33 6.52
N GLN A 37 1.91 5.66 5.44
CA GLN A 37 2.80 6.79 5.04
C GLN A 37 2.76 6.97 3.48
N TYR A 38 2.89 8.18 2.89
CA TYR A 38 3.00 8.38 1.42
C TYR A 38 3.81 9.65 1.06
N ASN A 39 4.90 9.56 0.28
CA ASN A 39 5.67 10.74 -0.19
C ASN A 39 5.50 11.06 -1.69
N PHE A 40 5.11 12.30 -2.04
CA PHE A 40 4.73 12.75 -3.40
C PHE A 40 5.81 13.56 -4.17
N ARG A 41 7.05 13.07 -4.34
CA ARG A 41 8.11 13.83 -5.06
C ARG A 41 7.77 14.24 -6.50
N ARG A 42 7.03 13.42 -7.26
CA ARG A 42 6.59 13.73 -8.64
C ARG A 42 5.28 13.02 -8.99
N LEU A 43 4.23 13.79 -9.27
CA LEU A 43 3.14 13.32 -10.11
C LEU A 43 3.55 13.47 -11.59
N PRO A 44 3.64 12.38 -12.37
CA PRO A 44 4.03 12.47 -13.78
C PRO A 44 3.05 13.36 -14.55
N TYR A 45 3.59 14.24 -15.39
CA TYR A 45 2.77 15.16 -16.18
C TYR A 45 1.92 14.37 -17.19
N PRO A 46 0.66 14.75 -17.42
CA PRO A 46 -0.15 14.17 -18.50
C PRO A 46 0.52 14.39 -19.85
N ASP A 47 0.42 13.43 -20.76
CA ASP A 47 0.87 13.59 -22.15
C ASP A 47 0.04 14.62 -22.92
N SER A 48 0.70 15.38 -23.77
CA SER A 48 0.09 16.34 -24.71
C SER A 48 -0.38 15.68 -26.02
N ILE A 49 -0.44 14.35 -26.07
CA ILE A 49 -0.80 13.56 -27.25
C ILE A 49 -2.00 12.67 -26.87
N PRO A 50 -3.09 12.68 -27.64
CA PRO A 50 -4.20 11.76 -27.41
C PRO A 50 -3.72 10.32 -27.58
N LYS A 51 -3.78 9.53 -26.50
CA LYS A 51 -3.34 8.13 -26.52
C LYS A 51 -4.35 7.27 -27.27
N TYR A 52 -3.85 6.31 -28.04
CA TYR A 52 -4.66 5.15 -28.41
C TYR A 52 -5.23 4.51 -27.14
N ASN A 53 -6.53 4.21 -27.15
CA ASN A 53 -7.20 3.56 -26.03
C ASN A 53 -6.54 2.20 -25.76
N TYR A 54 -5.70 2.14 -24.71
CA TYR A 54 -5.13 0.87 -24.24
C TYR A 54 -6.28 -0.05 -23.85
N ARG A 55 -6.45 -1.15 -24.59
CA ARG A 55 -7.55 -2.07 -24.36
C ARG A 55 -7.22 -2.89 -23.11
N ASP A 56 -7.84 -2.51 -21.99
CA ASP A 56 -7.60 -3.13 -20.68
C ASP A 56 -7.92 -4.63 -20.64
N THR A 57 -8.72 -5.14 -21.58
CA THR A 57 -9.03 -6.56 -21.76
C THR A 57 -8.32 -7.14 -22.99
N ALA A 58 -7.72 -8.32 -22.84
CA ALA A 58 -7.23 -9.08 -23.99
C ALA A 58 -8.42 -9.50 -24.89
N VAL A 59 -8.17 -9.61 -26.20
CA VAL A 59 -9.23 -9.73 -27.22
C VAL A 59 -10.08 -11.00 -27.09
N LYS A 60 -9.52 -12.10 -26.57
CA LYS A 60 -10.23 -13.38 -26.37
C LYS A 60 -10.20 -13.81 -24.91
N LYS A 61 -11.38 -13.88 -24.28
CA LYS A 61 -11.58 -14.50 -22.96
C LYS A 61 -11.42 -16.03 -23.03
N ARG A 62 -10.93 -16.64 -21.96
CA ARG A 62 -10.70 -18.11 -21.89
C ARG A 62 -11.21 -18.70 -20.57
N PHE A 63 -12.54 -18.81 -20.43
CA PHE A 63 -13.19 -19.23 -19.17
C PHE A 63 -12.63 -20.52 -18.58
N GLY A 64 -12.71 -21.65 -19.31
CA GLY A 64 -12.26 -22.95 -18.80
C GLY A 64 -10.78 -22.98 -18.39
N ARG A 65 -9.93 -22.15 -19.03
CA ARG A 65 -8.51 -22.02 -18.67
C ARG A 65 -8.27 -21.09 -17.47
N ALA A 66 -9.16 -20.12 -17.22
CA ALA A 66 -9.16 -19.37 -15.97
C ALA A 66 -9.58 -20.26 -14.80
N VAL A 67 -10.67 -21.01 -14.96
CA VAL A 67 -11.16 -21.98 -13.96
C VAL A 67 -10.11 -23.06 -13.67
N LEU A 68 -9.50 -23.68 -14.68
CA LEU A 68 -8.44 -24.68 -14.48
C LEU A 68 -7.22 -24.12 -13.73
N LEU A 69 -6.84 -22.86 -13.97
CA LEU A 69 -5.76 -22.22 -13.22
C LEU A 69 -6.17 -21.92 -11.77
N LEU A 70 -7.40 -21.46 -11.52
CA LEU A 70 -7.92 -21.26 -10.17
C LEU A 70 -7.96 -22.60 -9.40
N SER A 71 -8.56 -23.64 -9.98
CA SER A 71 -8.62 -24.98 -9.37
C SER A 71 -7.22 -25.57 -9.11
N ALA A 72 -6.24 -25.33 -9.99
CA ALA A 72 -4.86 -25.72 -9.74
C ALA A 72 -4.24 -24.97 -8.54
N THR A 73 -4.63 -23.71 -8.31
CA THR A 73 -4.15 -22.90 -7.18
C THR A 73 -4.87 -23.18 -5.86
N GLU A 74 -5.99 -23.91 -5.87
CA GLU A 74 -6.54 -24.58 -4.68
C GLU A 74 -5.83 -25.93 -4.46
N VAL A 75 -5.84 -26.79 -5.49
CA VAL A 75 -5.51 -28.21 -5.35
C VAL A 75 -4.00 -28.45 -5.15
N LEU A 76 -3.12 -27.67 -5.76
CA LEU A 76 -1.68 -27.89 -5.63
C LEU A 76 -1.13 -27.59 -4.22
N PRO A 77 -1.43 -26.42 -3.59
CA PRO A 77 -1.06 -26.19 -2.19
C PRO A 77 -1.73 -27.19 -1.26
N TRP A 78 -3.05 -27.41 -1.39
CA TRP A 78 -3.77 -28.37 -0.56
C TRP A 78 -3.18 -29.79 -0.63
N THR A 79 -2.80 -30.26 -1.82
CA THR A 79 -2.18 -31.59 -1.99
C THR A 79 -0.80 -31.64 -1.33
N PHE A 80 0.00 -30.57 -1.46
CA PHE A 80 1.29 -30.47 -0.80
C PHE A 80 1.13 -30.52 0.73
N ASP A 81 0.20 -29.77 1.30
CA ASP A 81 0.00 -29.77 2.74
C ASP A 81 -0.68 -31.03 3.27
N ARG A 82 -1.53 -31.68 2.47
CA ARG A 82 -2.19 -32.94 2.83
C ARG A 82 -1.24 -34.13 2.91
N PHE A 83 -0.24 -34.19 2.02
CA PHE A 83 0.59 -35.37 1.80
C PHE A 83 2.09 -35.16 2.00
N VAL A 84 2.59 -33.91 2.05
CA VAL A 84 4.02 -33.60 2.30
C VAL A 84 4.24 -32.95 3.66
N THR A 85 3.50 -31.89 4.02
CA THR A 85 3.63 -31.26 5.36
C THR A 85 2.80 -32.00 6.41
N GLY A 86 1.72 -32.66 6.01
CA GLY A 86 0.81 -33.41 6.90
C GLY A 86 -0.06 -32.50 7.77
N ALA A 87 -0.26 -31.24 7.38
CA ALA A 87 -0.93 -30.19 8.12
C ALA A 87 -2.32 -30.61 8.65
N ALA A 88 -2.67 -30.18 9.86
CA ALA A 88 -3.95 -30.55 10.49
C ALA A 88 -5.17 -30.02 9.72
N TRP A 89 -5.12 -28.75 9.29
CA TRP A 89 -6.20 -28.08 8.54
C TRP A 89 -6.55 -28.78 7.23
N SER A 90 -5.58 -29.36 6.51
CA SER A 90 -5.82 -30.05 5.22
C SER A 90 -6.71 -31.30 5.31
N LYS A 91 -6.98 -31.82 6.51
CA LYS A 91 -7.59 -33.15 6.75
C LYS A 91 -9.12 -33.14 6.64
N ILE A 92 -9.61 -32.70 5.48
CA ILE A 92 -11.04 -32.52 5.17
C ILE A 92 -11.86 -33.82 5.20
N SER A 93 -13.17 -33.66 5.38
CA SER A 93 -14.17 -34.72 5.18
C SER A 93 -15.51 -34.11 4.77
N PHE A 94 -16.45 -34.91 4.26
CA PHE A 94 -17.83 -34.43 4.01
C PHE A 94 -18.51 -33.83 5.27
N LYS A 95 -18.07 -34.22 6.47
CA LYS A 95 -18.55 -33.64 7.74
C LYS A 95 -18.02 -32.21 7.96
N THR A 96 -16.75 -31.93 7.64
CA THR A 96 -16.18 -30.57 7.78
C THR A 96 -16.73 -29.64 6.70
N VAL A 97 -16.81 -30.10 5.45
CA VAL A 97 -17.50 -29.35 4.38
C VAL A 97 -18.96 -29.06 4.77
N GLY A 98 -19.66 -30.03 5.38
CA GLY A 98 -21.03 -29.86 5.90
C GLY A 98 -21.18 -28.98 7.16
N SER A 99 -20.08 -28.60 7.82
CA SER A 99 -20.09 -27.54 8.84
C SER A 99 -19.71 -26.17 8.26
N ASN A 100 -18.70 -26.13 7.39
CA ASN A 100 -18.11 -24.89 6.88
C ASN A 100 -19.05 -24.16 5.91
N THR A 101 -19.88 -24.90 5.19
CA THR A 101 -20.98 -24.37 4.36
C THR A 101 -22.07 -23.62 5.15
N LYS A 102 -22.06 -23.65 6.49
CA LYS A 102 -23.02 -22.93 7.33
C LYS A 102 -22.44 -21.57 7.73
N PRO A 103 -23.08 -20.43 7.41
CA PRO A 103 -22.57 -19.11 7.82
C PRO A 103 -22.38 -18.94 9.33
N SER A 104 -23.05 -19.74 10.16
CA SER A 104 -22.90 -19.75 11.61
C SER A 104 -21.64 -20.46 12.13
N SER A 105 -20.81 -21.07 11.26
CA SER A 105 -19.49 -21.59 11.63
C SER A 105 -18.36 -20.59 11.38
N TRP A 106 -18.63 -19.55 10.59
CA TRP A 106 -17.63 -18.55 10.20
C TRP A 106 -17.22 -17.70 11.41
N PHE A 107 -15.92 -17.53 11.62
CA PHE A 107 -15.38 -16.81 12.77
C PHE A 107 -14.21 -15.90 12.37
N TRP A 108 -13.57 -15.27 13.36
CA TRP A 108 -12.34 -14.52 13.17
C TRP A 108 -11.23 -15.32 13.85
N ASP A 109 -10.25 -15.79 13.08
CA ASP A 109 -9.21 -16.70 13.57
C ASP A 109 -8.14 -16.01 14.42
N ASN A 110 -7.15 -16.81 14.80
CA ASN A 110 -5.99 -16.47 15.60
C ASN A 110 -4.66 -16.61 14.85
N ASP A 111 -4.70 -16.64 13.51
CA ASP A 111 -3.55 -17.01 12.70
C ASP A 111 -2.47 -15.91 12.61
N ASP A 112 -1.30 -16.31 12.13
CA ASP A 112 -0.09 -15.51 12.24
C ASP A 112 -0.20 -14.23 11.41
N PHE A 113 0.29 -13.10 11.93
CA PHE A 113 0.09 -11.79 11.28
C PHE A 113 0.64 -11.75 9.84
N LEU A 114 1.71 -12.50 9.56
CA LEU A 114 2.28 -12.64 8.21
C LEU A 114 1.37 -13.47 7.28
N THR A 115 0.70 -14.51 7.80
CA THR A 115 -0.26 -15.33 7.07
C THR A 115 -1.45 -14.48 6.66
N ASN A 116 -2.17 -13.91 7.63
CA ASN A 116 -3.45 -13.23 7.36
C ASN A 116 -3.25 -11.93 6.58
N GLN A 117 -2.20 -11.16 6.92
CA GLN A 117 -2.03 -9.81 6.38
C GLN A 117 -1.05 -9.72 5.21
N PHE A 118 -0.48 -10.84 4.75
CA PHE A 118 0.32 -10.88 3.52
C PHE A 118 0.18 -12.19 2.72
N GLY A 119 0.11 -13.35 3.38
CA GLY A 119 -0.14 -14.65 2.75
C GLY A 119 -1.47 -14.70 2.01
N HIS A 120 -2.60 -14.51 2.70
CA HIS A 120 -3.94 -14.52 2.11
C HIS A 120 -4.13 -13.49 0.96
N PRO A 121 -3.72 -12.21 1.11
CA PRO A 121 -3.69 -11.26 -0.01
C PRO A 121 -2.81 -11.72 -1.19
N SER A 122 -1.68 -12.38 -0.92
CA SER A 122 -0.81 -12.90 -1.98
C SER A 122 -1.45 -14.08 -2.72
N HIS A 123 -2.11 -15.01 -2.02
CA HIS A 123 -2.83 -16.15 -2.61
C HIS A 123 -4.03 -15.64 -3.45
N GLY A 124 -4.80 -14.71 -2.91
CA GLY A 124 -5.88 -14.02 -3.62
C GLY A 124 -5.41 -13.29 -4.88
N SER A 125 -4.19 -12.75 -4.89
CA SER A 125 -3.59 -12.16 -6.10
C SER A 125 -3.42 -13.18 -7.24
N ILE A 126 -3.24 -14.46 -6.92
CA ILE A 126 -3.13 -15.54 -7.91
C ILE A 126 -4.52 -15.95 -8.41
N PHE A 127 -5.52 -16.07 -7.53
CA PHE A 127 -6.92 -16.29 -7.91
C PHE A 127 -7.42 -15.21 -8.88
N PHE A 128 -7.17 -13.94 -8.56
CA PHE A 128 -7.45 -12.81 -9.46
C PHE A 128 -6.78 -12.99 -10.82
N ASN A 129 -5.49 -13.35 -10.82
CA ASN A 129 -4.69 -13.45 -12.04
C ASN A 129 -5.03 -14.65 -12.93
N SER A 130 -5.63 -15.71 -12.38
CA SER A 130 -6.17 -16.84 -13.16
C SER A 130 -7.19 -16.35 -14.21
N PHE A 131 -8.06 -15.40 -13.85
CA PHE A 131 -8.99 -14.73 -14.75
C PHE A 131 -8.34 -13.56 -15.49
N ARG A 132 -7.63 -12.67 -14.80
CA ARG A 132 -7.09 -11.44 -15.41
C ARG A 132 -6.16 -11.73 -16.58
N SER A 133 -5.25 -12.70 -16.44
CA SER A 133 -4.34 -13.13 -17.51
C SER A 133 -5.01 -13.96 -18.63
N ASN A 134 -6.26 -14.40 -18.43
CA ASN A 134 -7.11 -15.05 -19.43
C ASN A 134 -8.13 -14.10 -20.08
N GLY A 135 -7.91 -12.78 -20.00
CA GLY A 135 -8.60 -11.76 -20.81
C GLY A 135 -9.81 -11.09 -20.16
N TYR A 136 -10.02 -11.29 -18.86
CA TYR A 136 -11.06 -10.61 -18.09
C TYR A 136 -10.60 -9.21 -17.65
N SER A 137 -11.53 -8.29 -17.36
CA SER A 137 -11.21 -6.97 -16.79
C SER A 137 -11.04 -7.06 -15.27
N PHE A 138 -10.58 -5.98 -14.63
CA PHE A 138 -10.50 -5.86 -13.17
C PHE A 138 -11.79 -6.35 -12.47
N TRP A 139 -12.94 -5.72 -12.75
CA TRP A 139 -14.23 -6.06 -12.14
C TRP A 139 -14.76 -7.46 -12.49
N GLN A 140 -14.23 -8.11 -13.53
CA GLN A 140 -14.59 -9.48 -13.89
C GLN A 140 -13.60 -10.52 -13.33
N SER A 141 -12.48 -10.09 -12.79
CA SER A 141 -11.45 -10.92 -12.16
C SER A 141 -11.55 -10.86 -10.63
N ALA A 142 -12.01 -9.73 -10.07
CA ALA A 142 -12.22 -9.56 -8.63
C ALA A 142 -13.16 -10.61 -8.00
N PRO A 143 -14.29 -11.05 -8.61
CA PRO A 143 -15.10 -12.12 -8.02
C PRO A 143 -14.36 -13.46 -7.84
N ALA A 144 -13.29 -13.71 -8.59
CA ALA A 144 -12.52 -14.95 -8.49
C ALA A 144 -11.72 -15.05 -7.18
N THR A 145 -11.38 -13.93 -6.54
CA THR A 145 -10.63 -13.94 -5.27
C THR A 145 -11.50 -14.39 -4.10
N PHE A 146 -12.69 -13.82 -4.00
CA PHE A 146 -13.73 -14.22 -3.04
C PHE A 146 -14.22 -15.65 -3.32
N ALA A 147 -14.36 -16.04 -4.59
CA ALA A 147 -14.74 -17.40 -4.95
C ALA A 147 -13.66 -18.43 -4.59
N GLY A 148 -12.38 -18.16 -4.88
CA GLY A 148 -11.27 -19.02 -4.50
C GLY A 148 -11.13 -19.15 -2.98
N SER A 149 -11.17 -18.02 -2.25
CA SER A 149 -11.20 -18.04 -0.78
C SER A 149 -12.38 -18.86 -0.25
N TYR A 150 -13.60 -18.62 -0.69
CA TYR A 150 -14.76 -19.43 -0.27
C TYR A 150 -14.56 -20.92 -0.56
N ILE A 151 -13.93 -21.28 -1.67
CA ILE A 151 -13.58 -22.68 -1.99
C ILE A 151 -12.54 -23.23 -1.01
N TRP A 152 -11.49 -22.48 -0.71
CA TRP A 152 -10.45 -22.85 0.25
C TRP A 152 -11.03 -23.06 1.66
N GLU A 153 -11.66 -22.03 2.24
CA GLU A 153 -12.25 -22.07 3.59
C GLU A 153 -13.30 -23.20 3.75
N THR A 154 -14.10 -23.44 2.70
CA THR A 154 -15.27 -24.32 2.78
C THR A 154 -14.97 -25.77 2.38
N PHE A 155 -13.98 -26.00 1.52
CA PHE A 155 -13.68 -27.31 0.93
C PHE A 155 -12.21 -27.75 1.01
N GLY A 156 -11.27 -26.82 1.22
CA GLY A 156 -9.85 -27.11 1.46
C GLY A 156 -9.53 -27.41 2.93
N GLU A 157 -10.35 -26.92 3.88
CA GLU A 157 -10.03 -26.96 5.31
C GLU A 157 -10.94 -27.85 6.19
N SER A 158 -10.37 -28.28 7.31
CA SER A 158 -11.02 -29.04 8.39
C SER A 158 -11.32 -28.18 9.62
N GLN A 159 -10.68 -27.01 9.72
CA GLN A 159 -11.05 -25.92 10.63
C GLN A 159 -12.30 -25.21 10.09
N ALA A 160 -12.87 -24.27 10.86
CA ALA A 160 -14.01 -23.48 10.41
C ALA A 160 -13.56 -22.25 9.58
N PRO A 161 -14.40 -21.71 8.68
CA PRO A 161 -14.02 -20.58 7.82
C PRO A 161 -13.68 -19.27 8.53
N SER A 162 -12.72 -18.54 7.98
CA SER A 162 -12.31 -17.21 8.42
C SER A 162 -13.04 -16.07 7.68
N ILE A 163 -13.61 -15.16 8.47
CA ILE A 163 -14.21 -13.89 8.01
C ILE A 163 -13.12 -12.91 7.56
N ASN A 164 -11.99 -12.83 8.28
CA ASN A 164 -10.90 -11.95 7.87
C ASN A 164 -10.26 -12.45 6.57
N ASP A 165 -10.08 -13.74 6.38
CA ASP A 165 -9.34 -14.21 5.20
C ASP A 165 -10.17 -14.24 3.94
N PHE A 166 -11.50 -14.34 4.05
CA PHE A 166 -12.41 -13.99 2.96
C PHE A 166 -12.27 -12.51 2.52
N ILE A 167 -11.96 -11.60 3.45
CA ILE A 167 -11.69 -10.19 3.14
C ILE A 167 -10.26 -10.01 2.59
N ASN A 168 -9.23 -10.48 3.31
CA ASN A 168 -7.81 -10.33 2.96
C ASN A 168 -7.50 -10.96 1.59
N THR A 169 -7.95 -12.20 1.37
CA THR A 169 -7.84 -12.91 0.09
C THR A 169 -8.70 -12.23 -0.98
N GLY A 170 -9.91 -11.80 -0.61
CA GLY A 170 -10.87 -11.19 -1.52
C GLY A 170 -10.47 -9.82 -2.05
N PHE A 171 -10.45 -8.81 -1.17
CA PHE A 171 -10.23 -7.41 -1.50
C PHE A 171 -8.73 -7.08 -1.64
N GLY A 172 -7.90 -7.43 -0.64
CA GLY A 172 -6.45 -7.33 -0.73
C GLY A 172 -5.88 -8.07 -1.93
N GLY A 173 -6.30 -9.31 -2.14
CA GLY A 173 -5.93 -10.10 -3.32
C GLY A 173 -6.37 -9.49 -4.66
N SER A 174 -7.50 -8.77 -4.70
CA SER A 174 -7.90 -8.01 -5.91
C SER A 174 -6.95 -6.82 -6.17
N ILE A 175 -6.50 -6.13 -5.13
CA ILE A 175 -5.55 -5.00 -5.24
C ILE A 175 -4.16 -5.50 -5.69
N LEU A 176 -3.63 -6.51 -5.00
CA LEU A 176 -2.33 -7.09 -5.33
C LEU A 176 -2.35 -7.81 -6.68
N GLY A 177 -3.47 -8.43 -7.04
CA GLY A 177 -3.68 -9.10 -8.32
C GLY A 177 -3.59 -8.16 -9.51
N GLU A 178 -4.25 -7.00 -9.44
CA GLU A 178 -4.24 -6.02 -10.53
C GLU A 178 -2.88 -5.31 -10.67
N PHE A 179 -2.20 -5.04 -9.54
CA PHE A 179 -0.81 -4.59 -9.54
C PHE A 179 0.10 -5.60 -10.24
N THR A 180 0.15 -6.85 -9.74
CA THR A 180 1.05 -7.89 -10.27
C THR A 180 0.75 -8.18 -11.75
N HIS A 181 -0.51 -8.09 -12.18
CA HIS A 181 -0.90 -8.12 -13.59
C HIS A 181 -0.23 -7.04 -14.43
N ARG A 182 -0.44 -5.77 -14.08
CA ARG A 182 0.07 -4.63 -14.85
C ARG A 182 1.60 -4.55 -14.80
N PHE A 183 2.20 -4.85 -13.65
CA PHE A 183 3.66 -4.77 -13.47
C PHE A 183 4.40 -5.89 -14.20
N ALA A 184 3.93 -7.15 -14.12
CA ALA A 184 4.51 -8.25 -14.90
C ALA A 184 4.45 -7.96 -16.41
N ASN A 185 3.30 -7.51 -16.92
CA ASN A 185 3.14 -7.12 -18.33
C ASN A 185 4.03 -5.93 -18.72
N LYS A 186 4.29 -4.98 -17.81
CA LYS A 186 5.24 -3.89 -18.05
C LYS A 186 6.68 -4.39 -18.17
N ILE A 187 7.09 -5.28 -17.28
CA ILE A 187 8.44 -5.85 -17.25
C ILE A 187 8.71 -6.64 -18.54
N ILE A 188 7.78 -7.48 -18.98
CA ILE A 188 7.87 -8.27 -20.23
C ILE A 188 8.32 -7.41 -21.43
N ASN A 189 7.83 -6.17 -21.53
CA ASN A 189 8.27 -5.11 -22.44
C ASN A 189 8.46 -5.55 -23.91
N ASN A 190 7.49 -5.18 -24.76
CA ASN A 190 7.46 -5.50 -26.19
C ASN A 190 8.53 -4.79 -27.07
N HIS A 191 9.64 -4.34 -26.48
CA HIS A 191 10.84 -3.87 -27.21
C HIS A 191 12.13 -4.59 -26.81
N SER A 192 12.14 -5.39 -25.74
CA SER A 192 13.34 -6.13 -25.31
C SER A 192 13.54 -7.41 -26.13
N ARG A 193 14.78 -7.71 -26.50
CA ARG A 193 15.21 -8.91 -27.25
C ARG A 193 16.36 -9.63 -26.52
N GLY A 194 16.68 -10.85 -26.94
CA GLY A 194 17.81 -11.63 -26.41
C GLY A 194 17.69 -11.97 -24.92
N LEU A 195 18.83 -12.10 -24.23
CA LEU A 195 18.91 -12.44 -22.80
C LEU A 195 18.08 -11.51 -21.91
N LYS A 196 18.06 -10.20 -22.22
CA LYS A 196 17.22 -9.23 -21.50
C LYS A 196 15.73 -9.58 -21.56
N ARG A 197 15.24 -10.10 -22.69
CA ARG A 197 13.85 -10.53 -22.79
C ARG A 197 13.59 -11.78 -21.95
N GLN A 198 14.51 -12.74 -21.93
CA GLN A 198 14.36 -13.94 -21.09
C GLN A 198 14.35 -13.58 -19.59
N ALA A 199 15.25 -12.70 -19.14
CA ALA A 199 15.25 -12.19 -17.77
C ALA A 199 13.95 -11.46 -17.40
N ASN A 200 13.40 -10.66 -18.33
CA ASN A 200 12.10 -10.00 -18.13
C ASN A 200 10.93 -11.01 -18.02
N GLU A 201 10.93 -12.09 -18.81
CA GLU A 201 9.88 -13.11 -18.77
C GLU A 201 9.94 -13.92 -17.46
N VAL A 202 11.15 -14.28 -16.98
CA VAL A 202 11.36 -14.94 -15.69
C VAL A 202 10.93 -14.03 -14.53
N LEU A 203 11.34 -12.76 -14.53
CA LEU A 203 10.93 -11.81 -13.48
C LEU A 203 9.40 -11.59 -13.48
N ALA A 204 8.78 -11.54 -14.65
CA ALA A 204 7.32 -11.40 -14.78
C ALA A 204 6.56 -12.69 -14.40
N LEU A 205 7.14 -13.87 -14.61
CA LEU A 205 6.61 -15.15 -14.12
C LEU A 205 6.64 -15.20 -12.58
N LEU A 206 7.72 -14.75 -11.95
CA LEU A 206 7.82 -14.67 -10.48
C LEU A 206 6.83 -13.68 -9.86
N ILE A 207 6.56 -12.56 -10.55
CA ILE A 207 5.59 -11.55 -10.10
C ILE A 207 4.15 -12.00 -10.40
N ASN A 208 3.93 -12.82 -11.42
CA ASN A 208 2.61 -13.26 -11.86
C ASN A 208 2.67 -14.65 -12.52
N PRO A 209 2.58 -15.74 -11.72
CA PRO A 209 2.77 -17.10 -12.23
C PRO A 209 1.71 -17.49 -13.26
N ALA A 210 0.44 -17.10 -13.04
CA ALA A 210 -0.65 -17.36 -13.98
C ALA A 210 -0.42 -16.70 -15.34
N ASN A 211 0.08 -15.45 -15.38
CA ASN A 211 0.44 -14.78 -16.63
C ASN A 211 1.64 -15.44 -17.30
N GLY A 212 2.72 -15.73 -16.57
CA GLY A 212 3.90 -16.38 -17.12
C GLY A 212 3.59 -17.77 -17.72
N LEU A 213 2.88 -18.63 -16.98
CA LEU A 213 2.39 -19.91 -17.47
C LEU A 213 1.47 -19.75 -18.69
N ASN A 214 0.56 -18.76 -18.67
CA ASN A 214 -0.28 -18.47 -19.82
C ASN A 214 0.52 -18.06 -21.06
N ARG A 215 1.65 -17.37 -20.90
CA ARG A 215 2.56 -16.98 -21.98
C ARG A 215 3.40 -18.12 -22.50
N ILE A 216 3.74 -19.11 -21.68
CA ILE A 216 4.39 -20.36 -22.10
C ILE A 216 3.42 -21.15 -23.00
N ILE A 217 2.21 -21.45 -22.51
CA ILE A 217 1.19 -22.24 -23.23
C ILE A 217 0.74 -21.56 -24.53
N ASP A 218 0.67 -20.22 -24.56
CA ASP A 218 0.37 -19.45 -25.78
C ASP A 218 1.55 -19.41 -26.78
N GLY A 219 2.69 -19.99 -26.46
CA GLY A 219 3.92 -19.84 -27.24
C GLY A 219 4.37 -18.38 -27.39
N LYS A 220 4.01 -17.50 -26.45
CA LYS A 220 4.34 -16.07 -26.41
C LYS A 220 5.64 -15.78 -25.63
N TRP A 221 6.16 -16.75 -24.88
CA TRP A 221 7.43 -16.64 -24.17
C TRP A 221 8.57 -16.29 -25.13
N GLY A 222 9.41 -15.32 -24.74
CA GLY A 222 10.51 -14.78 -25.56
C GLY A 222 10.08 -13.91 -26.75
N LYS A 223 8.82 -14.01 -27.22
CA LYS A 223 8.36 -13.35 -28.46
C LYS A 223 7.99 -11.88 -28.23
N VAL A 224 8.60 -11.01 -29.03
CA VAL A 224 8.22 -9.60 -29.15
C VAL A 224 6.90 -9.48 -29.91
N SER A 225 5.89 -8.82 -29.35
CA SER A 225 4.65 -8.54 -30.09
C SER A 225 4.87 -7.45 -31.13
N VAL A 226 4.37 -7.69 -32.34
CA VAL A 226 4.39 -6.74 -33.46
C VAL A 226 3.17 -5.80 -33.41
N ASN A 227 2.13 -6.15 -32.65
CA ASN A 227 0.86 -5.40 -32.63
C ASN A 227 0.99 -4.10 -31.79
N PRO A 228 0.80 -2.90 -32.37
CA PRO A 228 0.84 -1.64 -31.63
C PRO A 228 -0.22 -1.54 -30.53
N VAL A 229 -1.36 -2.23 -30.67
CA VAL A 229 -2.46 -2.22 -29.69
C VAL A 229 -2.12 -3.04 -28.42
N GLU A 230 -1.18 -4.00 -28.51
CA GLU A 230 -0.65 -4.72 -27.35
C GLU A 230 0.49 -3.95 -26.63
N LYS A 231 0.85 -2.74 -27.08
CA LYS A 231 1.90 -1.92 -26.45
C LYS A 231 1.31 -1.05 -25.33
N ASP A 232 1.54 -1.46 -24.08
CA ASP A 232 1.32 -0.57 -22.94
C ASP A 232 2.28 0.64 -22.98
N THR A 233 1.73 1.80 -23.33
CA THR A 233 2.42 3.11 -23.38
C THR A 233 2.31 3.90 -22.07
N THR A 234 1.73 3.33 -21.01
CA THR A 234 1.61 3.97 -19.71
C THR A 234 3.00 4.29 -19.13
N LYS A 235 3.25 5.54 -18.73
CA LYS A 235 4.52 5.95 -18.11
C LYS A 235 4.72 5.21 -16.79
N VAL A 236 5.95 4.85 -16.45
CA VAL A 236 6.28 4.34 -15.11
C VAL A 236 7.39 5.17 -14.49
N TYR A 237 7.15 5.73 -13.31
CA TYR A 237 8.15 6.46 -12.55
C TYR A 237 8.62 5.58 -11.39
N VAL A 238 9.94 5.39 -11.29
CA VAL A 238 10.57 4.61 -10.22
C VAL A 238 11.47 5.49 -9.36
N GLU A 239 11.42 5.27 -8.06
CA GLU A 239 12.38 5.79 -7.09
C GLU A 239 12.97 4.60 -6.30
N PHE A 240 14.26 4.65 -6.02
CA PHE A 240 14.95 3.68 -5.17
C PHE A 240 15.83 4.43 -4.17
N ASP A 241 15.50 4.34 -2.89
CA ASP A 241 16.32 4.80 -1.78
C ASP A 241 17.19 3.66 -1.28
N ALA A 242 18.46 3.93 -1.02
CA ALA A 242 19.33 3.08 -0.22
C ALA A 242 20.02 3.92 0.86
N GLY A 243 20.13 3.39 2.07
CA GLY A 243 20.79 4.10 3.17
C GLY A 243 20.55 3.47 4.54
N MET A 244 20.41 4.31 5.56
CA MET A 244 20.34 3.90 6.96
C MET A 244 19.05 4.40 7.61
N ARG A 245 18.41 3.55 8.43
CA ARG A 245 17.23 3.90 9.23
C ARG A 245 17.47 3.60 10.70
N ARG A 246 16.78 4.32 11.58
CA ARG A 246 16.77 4.13 13.03
C ARG A 246 15.34 4.25 13.51
N PHE A 247 14.91 3.35 14.40
CA PHE A 247 13.66 3.47 15.15
C PHE A 247 13.99 3.68 16.62
N SER A 248 13.15 4.43 17.33
CA SER A 248 13.20 4.59 18.79
C SER A 248 11.97 3.90 19.38
N VAL A 249 12.16 3.08 20.42
CA VAL A 249 11.12 2.21 21.00
C VAL A 249 11.21 2.31 22.52
N ASN A 250 10.08 2.54 23.20
CA ASN A 250 10.01 2.71 24.66
C ASN A 250 11.01 3.76 25.19
N ASN A 251 11.12 4.91 24.51
CA ASN A 251 12.09 5.99 24.78
C ASN A 251 13.58 5.57 24.77
N ARG A 252 13.91 4.39 24.21
CA ARG A 252 15.28 3.98 23.90
C ARG A 252 15.48 4.04 22.39
N ASP A 253 16.51 4.76 21.98
CA ASP A 253 16.91 4.76 20.58
C ASP A 253 17.51 3.41 20.17
N GLY A 254 17.06 2.86 19.03
CA GLY A 254 17.73 1.75 18.37
C GLY A 254 19.06 2.14 17.74
N SER A 255 19.81 1.14 17.29
CA SER A 255 20.95 1.34 16.39
C SER A 255 20.46 1.67 14.96
N PHE A 256 21.33 2.30 14.16
CA PHE A 256 21.05 2.43 12.74
C PHE A 256 21.21 1.08 12.03
N SER A 257 20.22 0.69 11.24
CA SER A 257 20.23 -0.47 10.35
C SER A 257 20.20 -0.05 8.89
N TRP A 258 20.73 -0.88 7.99
CA TRP A 258 20.60 -0.63 6.55
C TRP A 258 19.14 -0.82 6.11
N TYR A 259 18.71 -0.01 5.14
CA TYR A 259 17.42 -0.17 4.49
C TYR A 259 17.50 0.19 3.00
N GLY A 260 16.60 -0.41 2.23
CA GLY A 260 16.29 -0.01 0.87
C GLY A 260 14.78 0.20 0.73
N ARG A 261 14.37 1.20 -0.03
CA ARG A 261 12.96 1.42 -0.36
C ARG A 261 12.80 1.52 -1.87
N PHE A 262 11.93 0.68 -2.42
CA PHE A 262 11.49 0.78 -3.80
C PHE A 262 10.13 1.46 -3.85
N LYS A 263 9.95 2.40 -4.78
CA LYS A 263 8.69 3.05 -5.03
C LYS A 263 8.42 3.11 -6.53
N LEU A 264 7.19 2.76 -6.91
CA LEU A 264 6.73 2.76 -8.30
C LEU A 264 5.42 3.54 -8.42
N LEU A 265 5.35 4.45 -9.39
CA LEU A 265 4.11 5.04 -9.88
C LEU A 265 3.85 4.51 -11.30
N TYR A 266 2.78 3.74 -11.46
CA TYR A 266 2.24 3.33 -12.75
C TYR A 266 1.21 4.38 -13.20
N GLY A 267 1.39 4.96 -14.38
CA GLY A 267 0.48 5.97 -14.92
C GLY A 267 0.55 7.33 -14.22
N SER A 268 -0.53 8.10 -14.33
CA SER A 268 -0.68 9.43 -13.72
C SER A 268 -2.11 9.57 -13.23
N PRO A 269 -2.39 10.20 -12.07
CA PRO A 269 -3.76 10.43 -11.63
C PRO A 269 -4.58 11.28 -12.62
N TYR A 270 -3.91 12.01 -13.51
CA TYR A 270 -4.52 12.87 -14.53
C TYR A 270 -4.77 12.17 -15.89
N GLU A 271 -4.37 10.90 -16.06
CA GLU A 271 -4.51 10.13 -17.30
C GLU A 271 -5.40 8.89 -17.08
N ASN A 272 -6.22 8.51 -18.07
CA ASN A 272 -7.02 7.26 -18.10
C ASN A 272 -7.92 7.02 -16.85
N TYR A 273 -8.22 8.09 -16.10
CA TYR A 273 -8.76 8.10 -14.73
C TYR A 273 -10.12 7.40 -14.52
N ARG A 274 -10.83 7.03 -15.59
CA ARG A 274 -12.08 6.23 -15.54
C ARG A 274 -11.84 4.71 -15.56
N SER A 275 -10.61 4.26 -15.82
CA SER A 275 -10.25 2.83 -15.85
C SER A 275 -9.63 2.42 -14.50
N PRO A 276 -10.06 1.30 -13.87
CA PRO A 276 -9.43 0.79 -12.66
C PRO A 276 -7.93 0.53 -12.86
N PHE A 277 -7.13 0.96 -11.88
CA PHE A 277 -5.68 0.82 -11.80
C PHE A 277 -4.92 1.44 -13.00
N SER A 278 -5.56 2.43 -13.65
CA SER A 278 -4.93 3.39 -14.56
C SER A 278 -3.81 4.19 -13.90
N PHE A 279 -3.96 4.46 -12.60
CA PHE A 279 -2.93 4.98 -11.72
C PHE A 279 -2.73 3.99 -10.58
N ILE A 280 -1.48 3.61 -10.32
CA ILE A 280 -1.09 2.83 -9.15
C ILE A 280 0.12 3.49 -8.50
N SER A 281 0.08 3.69 -7.20
CA SER A 281 1.26 4.01 -6.40
C SER A 281 1.62 2.85 -5.50
N ILE A 282 2.91 2.52 -5.46
CA ILE A 282 3.45 1.40 -4.72
C ILE A 282 4.67 1.87 -3.95
N ASN A 283 4.73 1.53 -2.68
CA ASN A 283 5.86 1.75 -1.80
C ASN A 283 6.23 0.43 -1.14
N THR A 284 7.50 0.06 -1.12
CA THR A 284 7.98 -1.18 -0.50
C THR A 284 9.29 -0.93 0.21
N GLU A 285 9.37 -1.26 1.50
CA GLU A 285 10.58 -1.09 2.30
C GLU A 285 11.16 -2.45 2.70
N PHE A 286 12.46 -2.60 2.48
CA PHE A 286 13.27 -3.76 2.83
C PHE A 286 14.42 -3.28 3.74
N GLY A 287 14.94 -4.15 4.60
CA GLY A 287 15.99 -3.77 5.53
C GLY A 287 16.18 -4.80 6.62
N LYS A 288 17.30 -4.72 7.35
CA LYS A 288 17.52 -5.59 8.51
C LYS A 288 16.38 -5.39 9.51
N SER A 289 15.77 -6.50 9.88
CA SER A 289 14.64 -6.65 10.80
C SER A 289 14.65 -8.10 11.29
N ILE A 290 14.28 -8.32 12.54
CA ILE A 290 14.20 -9.64 13.18
C ILE A 290 12.90 -10.35 12.77
N LYS A 291 11.83 -9.58 12.49
CA LYS A 291 10.48 -10.12 12.21
C LYS A 291 10.22 -10.40 10.73
N SER A 292 10.78 -9.60 9.81
CA SER A 292 10.52 -9.73 8.38
C SER A 292 11.53 -8.99 7.52
N ASN A 293 11.98 -9.62 6.45
CA ASN A 293 12.80 -8.98 5.40
C ASN A 293 12.02 -7.90 4.63
N VAL A 294 10.70 -8.06 4.50
CA VAL A 294 9.80 -7.08 3.87
C VAL A 294 9.06 -6.31 4.96
N ASN A 295 9.43 -5.05 5.14
CA ASN A 295 9.08 -4.26 6.31
C ASN A 295 7.83 -3.38 6.12
N LEU A 296 7.53 -3.04 4.87
CA LEU A 296 6.35 -2.28 4.45
C LEU A 296 6.00 -2.64 3.01
N ILE A 297 4.70 -2.76 2.71
CA ILE A 297 4.11 -2.80 1.37
C ILE A 297 2.88 -1.89 1.39
N SER A 298 2.85 -0.82 0.60
CA SER A 298 1.66 0.00 0.36
C SER A 298 1.32 -0.04 -1.12
N VAL A 299 0.09 -0.42 -1.48
CA VAL A 299 -0.43 -0.43 -2.87
C VAL A 299 -1.72 0.39 -2.92
N TYR A 300 -1.72 1.42 -3.76
CA TYR A 300 -2.79 2.41 -3.90
C TYR A 300 -3.23 2.47 -5.36
N GLY A 301 -4.34 1.82 -5.72
CA GLY A 301 -4.85 1.75 -7.10
C GLY A 301 -6.09 2.61 -7.32
N SER A 302 -6.17 3.32 -8.44
CA SER A 302 -7.39 4.03 -8.84
C SER A 302 -8.54 3.05 -9.14
N LEU A 303 -9.78 3.47 -8.89
CA LEU A 303 -11.00 2.79 -9.33
C LEU A 303 -11.77 3.64 -10.34
N ALA A 304 -11.92 4.93 -10.03
CA ALA A 304 -12.58 5.95 -10.84
C ALA A 304 -12.00 7.33 -10.52
N GLY A 305 -12.31 8.33 -11.34
CA GLY A 305 -11.75 9.67 -11.22
C GLY A 305 -12.59 10.76 -11.85
N PHE A 306 -12.48 11.96 -11.29
CA PHE A 306 -13.32 13.11 -11.56
C PHE A 306 -12.47 14.39 -11.54
N TRP A 307 -12.48 15.16 -12.63
CA TRP A 307 -11.84 16.48 -12.66
C TRP A 307 -12.58 17.42 -11.71
N VAL A 308 -11.83 18.10 -10.84
CA VAL A 308 -12.35 19.14 -9.92
C VAL A 308 -11.99 20.52 -10.46
N GLN A 309 -10.75 20.71 -10.92
CA GLN A 309 -10.30 21.94 -11.58
C GLN A 309 -9.20 21.63 -12.60
N TYR A 310 -9.24 22.28 -13.76
CA TYR A 310 -8.15 22.21 -14.74
C TYR A 310 -7.86 23.60 -15.31
N THR A 311 -6.68 24.13 -14.98
CA THR A 311 -6.11 25.35 -15.58
C THR A 311 -4.61 25.15 -15.82
N ASP A 312 -3.98 26.09 -16.53
CA ASP A 312 -2.52 26.07 -16.72
C ASP A 312 -1.74 26.15 -15.41
N GLN A 313 -2.29 26.74 -14.36
CA GLN A 313 -1.61 26.88 -13.07
C GLN A 313 -2.01 25.79 -12.07
N THR A 314 -3.26 25.32 -12.13
CA THR A 314 -3.87 24.44 -11.12
C THR A 314 -4.52 23.23 -11.78
N GLN A 315 -4.06 22.03 -11.42
CA GLN A 315 -4.65 20.76 -11.85
C GLN A 315 -5.14 20.01 -10.60
N GLN A 316 -6.45 19.74 -10.52
CA GLN A 316 -7.09 19.05 -9.39
C GLN A 316 -7.97 17.90 -9.87
N MET A 317 -7.69 16.70 -9.38
CA MET A 317 -8.39 15.46 -9.70
C MET A 317 -8.80 14.75 -8.42
N ALA A 318 -10.07 14.43 -8.26
CA ALA A 318 -10.54 13.51 -7.23
C ALA A 318 -10.52 12.09 -7.79
N LEU A 319 -9.77 11.17 -7.17
CA LEU A 319 -9.77 9.74 -7.50
C LEU A 319 -10.38 8.95 -6.35
N LEU A 320 -11.31 8.03 -6.67
CA LEU A 320 -11.63 6.92 -5.78
C LEU A 320 -10.51 5.90 -5.90
N THR A 321 -9.92 5.46 -4.79
CA THR A 321 -8.83 4.47 -4.78
C THR A 321 -9.12 3.31 -3.84
N ALA A 322 -8.75 2.10 -4.27
CA ALA A 322 -8.66 0.91 -3.42
C ALA A 322 -7.22 0.77 -2.94
N ASN A 323 -7.03 0.65 -1.63
CA ASN A 323 -5.73 0.74 -0.99
C ASN A 323 -5.51 -0.43 -0.02
N TYR A 324 -4.28 -0.93 -0.06
CA TYR A 324 -3.73 -1.97 0.81
C TYR A 324 -2.46 -1.42 1.44
N ASP A 325 -2.35 -1.47 2.76
CA ASP A 325 -1.12 -1.17 3.50
C ASP A 325 -0.80 -2.36 4.41
N TYR A 326 0.42 -2.87 4.33
CA TYR A 326 1.00 -3.86 5.23
C TYR A 326 2.33 -3.34 5.77
N ILE A 327 2.55 -3.48 7.08
CA ILE A 327 3.75 -3.05 7.79
C ILE A 327 4.10 -4.14 8.79
N ASN A 328 5.35 -4.58 8.82
CA ASN A 328 5.86 -5.54 9.81
C ASN A 328 7.37 -5.34 10.01
N ASN A 329 7.74 -4.62 11.06
CA ASN A 329 9.13 -4.34 11.41
C ASN A 329 9.36 -4.45 12.93
N ASP A 330 10.62 -4.35 13.34
CA ASP A 330 11.05 -4.51 14.73
C ASP A 330 10.25 -3.64 15.71
N ALA A 331 10.02 -2.37 15.36
CA ALA A 331 9.30 -1.41 16.19
C ALA A 331 7.78 -1.62 16.13
N PHE A 332 7.22 -1.76 14.92
CA PHE A 332 5.78 -1.67 14.70
C PHE A 332 5.28 -2.58 13.56
N PHE A 333 4.03 -3.05 13.68
CA PHE A 333 3.33 -3.80 12.63
C PHE A 333 1.88 -3.32 12.52
N TYR A 334 1.29 -3.40 11.33
CA TYR A 334 -0.07 -2.92 11.03
C TYR A 334 -0.48 -3.36 9.64
N SER A 335 -1.77 -3.61 9.43
CA SER A 335 -2.32 -3.79 8.10
C SER A 335 -3.67 -3.09 7.97
N SER A 336 -4.01 -2.63 6.76
CA SER A 336 -5.36 -2.16 6.45
C SER A 336 -5.73 -2.21 4.98
N GLU A 337 -6.99 -2.51 4.75
CA GLU A 337 -7.67 -2.51 3.48
C GLU A 337 -8.76 -1.43 3.50
N ASN A 338 -8.69 -0.47 2.59
CA ASN A 338 -9.52 0.73 2.63
C ASN A 338 -9.86 1.28 1.25
N ILE A 339 -11.03 1.91 1.14
CA ILE A 339 -11.43 2.69 -0.04
C ILE A 339 -11.42 4.16 0.36
N LYS A 340 -10.75 5.01 -0.43
CA LYS A 340 -10.65 6.45 -0.14
C LYS A 340 -10.91 7.30 -1.38
N LEU A 341 -11.68 8.38 -1.21
CA LEU A 341 -11.72 9.47 -2.17
C LEU A 341 -10.54 10.40 -1.90
N ASN A 342 -9.66 10.58 -2.88
CA ASN A 342 -8.42 11.33 -2.80
C ASN A 342 -8.40 12.48 -3.80
N LEU A 343 -8.40 13.72 -3.33
CA LEU A 343 -8.13 14.93 -4.09
C LEU A 343 -6.63 15.13 -4.27
N PHE A 344 -6.14 14.92 -5.49
CA PHE A 344 -4.77 15.23 -5.92
C PHE A 344 -4.77 16.64 -6.52
N SER A 345 -4.01 17.56 -5.93
CA SER A 345 -3.82 18.94 -6.43
C SER A 345 -2.38 19.20 -6.84
N LYS A 346 -2.19 20.01 -7.88
CA LYS A 346 -0.89 20.40 -8.42
C LYS A 346 -0.93 21.86 -8.87
N PHE A 347 -0.16 22.69 -8.18
CA PHE A 347 -0.09 24.14 -8.35
C PHE A 347 1.30 24.56 -8.89
N LYS A 348 1.33 25.25 -10.03
CA LYS A 348 2.52 25.85 -10.64
C LYS A 348 2.69 27.29 -10.14
N LEU A 349 2.99 27.45 -8.84
CA LEU A 349 3.08 28.77 -8.18
C LEU A 349 4.07 29.73 -8.87
N SER A 350 5.14 29.21 -9.48
CA SER A 350 5.93 29.94 -10.47
C SER A 350 6.69 28.98 -11.40
N ARG A 351 7.47 29.52 -12.36
CA ARG A 351 8.43 28.71 -13.15
C ARG A 351 9.44 27.94 -12.27
N LYS A 352 9.69 28.43 -11.04
CA LYS A 352 10.68 27.88 -10.09
C LYS A 352 10.06 27.12 -8.91
N ILE A 353 8.77 27.34 -8.62
CA ILE A 353 8.10 26.81 -7.42
C ILE A 353 6.88 25.98 -7.84
N LYS A 354 6.84 24.73 -7.40
CA LYS A 354 5.72 23.81 -7.64
C LYS A 354 5.26 23.23 -6.30
N LEU A 355 3.97 23.22 -6.06
CA LEU A 355 3.35 22.60 -4.89
C LEU A 355 2.43 21.48 -5.38
N ASN A 356 2.66 20.24 -4.94
CA ASN A 356 1.64 19.19 -5.02
C ASN A 356 1.02 19.05 -3.64
N THR A 357 -0.30 18.87 -3.56
CA THR A 357 -0.95 18.44 -2.31
C THR A 357 -1.86 17.25 -2.58
N THR A 358 -2.10 16.46 -1.55
CA THR A 358 -3.16 15.46 -1.53
C THR A 358 -4.01 15.63 -0.28
N PHE A 359 -5.30 15.42 -0.41
CA PHE A 359 -6.21 15.20 0.71
C PHE A 359 -7.08 13.99 0.37
N GLY A 360 -7.41 13.13 1.33
CA GLY A 360 -8.29 12.01 1.07
C GLY A 360 -8.89 11.43 2.33
N THR A 361 -10.03 10.76 2.18
CA THR A 361 -10.77 10.17 3.29
C THR A 361 -11.65 9.03 2.79
N GLY A 362 -11.98 8.08 3.67
CA GLY A 362 -12.94 7.01 3.37
C GLY A 362 -12.90 5.84 4.37
N PRO A 363 -13.80 4.86 4.20
CA PRO A 363 -13.93 3.73 5.10
C PRO A 363 -12.72 2.78 5.03
N ILE A 364 -12.37 2.26 6.20
CA ILE A 364 -11.48 1.11 6.37
C ILE A 364 -12.37 -0.12 6.48
N ILE A 365 -12.20 -1.05 5.55
CA ILE A 365 -13.01 -2.28 5.42
C ILE A 365 -12.58 -3.27 6.51
N LEU A 366 -11.26 -3.49 6.58
CA LEU A 366 -10.61 -4.28 7.61
C LEU A 366 -9.23 -3.70 7.89
N ALA A 367 -8.80 -3.75 9.15
CA ALA A 367 -7.45 -3.47 9.59
C ALA A 367 -7.05 -4.40 10.72
N ALA A 368 -5.75 -4.70 10.81
CA ALA A 368 -5.15 -5.43 11.91
C ALA A 368 -4.20 -4.49 12.67
N ILE A 369 -4.52 -4.20 13.93
CA ILE A 369 -3.81 -3.24 14.79
C ILE A 369 -3.19 -3.97 15.98
N PRO A 370 -1.93 -3.70 16.37
CA PRO A 370 -1.31 -4.35 17.52
C PRO A 370 -2.11 -4.16 18.81
N ASP A 371 -2.35 -5.25 19.52
CA ASP A 371 -2.94 -5.27 20.85
C ASP A 371 -1.88 -5.72 21.88
N PRO A 372 -1.56 -4.92 22.91
CA PRO A 372 -0.67 -5.35 24.00
C PRO A 372 -1.28 -6.44 24.91
N TYR A 373 -2.61 -6.64 24.86
CA TYR A 373 -3.36 -7.55 25.72
C TYR A 373 -3.77 -8.80 24.93
N LEU A 374 -2.99 -9.88 25.04
CA LEU A 374 -3.25 -11.15 24.35
C LEU A 374 -4.70 -11.63 24.56
N LYS A 375 -5.43 -11.83 23.46
CA LYS A 375 -6.80 -12.37 23.46
C LYS A 375 -7.07 -13.16 22.19
N LEU A 376 -7.83 -14.25 22.31
CA LEU A 376 -8.02 -15.24 21.24
C LEU A 376 -6.66 -15.69 20.67
N ASP A 377 -5.67 -15.88 21.55
CA ASP A 377 -4.26 -16.21 21.24
C ASP A 377 -3.57 -15.29 20.20
N ARG A 378 -4.13 -14.11 19.94
CA ARG A 378 -3.70 -13.18 18.90
C ARG A 378 -3.19 -11.86 19.51
N HIS A 379 -2.10 -11.32 18.95
CA HIS A 379 -1.48 -10.06 19.37
C HIS A 379 -2.02 -8.82 18.63
N TYR A 380 -3.22 -8.90 18.05
CA TYR A 380 -3.79 -7.80 17.27
C TYR A 380 -5.32 -7.84 17.20
N ASP A 381 -5.94 -6.66 17.15
CA ASP A 381 -7.39 -6.46 16.98
C ASP A 381 -7.75 -6.33 15.50
N TYR A 382 -8.79 -7.05 15.06
CA TYR A 382 -9.43 -6.82 13.76
C TYR A 382 -10.44 -5.69 13.87
N CYS A 383 -10.23 -4.63 13.09
CA CYS A 383 -10.99 -3.38 13.17
C CYS A 383 -11.59 -2.94 11.84
N TRP A 384 -12.67 -2.17 11.90
CA TRP A 384 -13.11 -1.26 10.83
C TRP A 384 -12.88 0.20 11.27
N GLY A 385 -13.19 1.16 10.41
CA GLY A 385 -13.24 2.57 10.83
C GLY A 385 -13.17 3.57 9.69
N ALA A 386 -12.57 4.72 9.95
CA ALA A 386 -12.44 5.82 9.00
C ALA A 386 -10.99 6.29 8.89
N GLY A 387 -10.45 6.25 7.67
CA GLY A 387 -9.07 6.62 7.38
C GLY A 387 -8.96 7.92 6.58
N LEU A 388 -8.16 8.87 7.06
CA LEU A 388 -7.86 10.14 6.38
C LEU A 388 -6.47 10.10 5.74
N ASN A 389 -6.12 11.08 4.91
CA ASN A 389 -4.75 11.45 4.57
C ASN A 389 -4.62 12.88 4.03
N ALA A 390 -3.52 13.55 4.38
CA ALA A 390 -3.17 14.88 3.91
C ALA A 390 -1.66 14.94 3.59
N GLY A 391 -1.28 15.51 2.46
CA GLY A 391 0.12 15.63 2.05
C GLY A 391 0.38 16.94 1.35
N ALA A 392 1.56 17.52 1.57
CA ALA A 392 2.03 18.71 0.89
C ALA A 392 3.49 18.55 0.51
N MET A 393 3.82 18.79 -0.76
CA MET A 393 5.16 18.63 -1.32
C MET A 393 5.52 19.86 -2.16
N ILE A 394 6.47 20.67 -1.66
CA ILE A 394 7.04 21.80 -2.40
C ILE A 394 8.35 21.40 -3.09
N SER A 395 8.51 21.84 -4.33
CA SER A 395 9.75 21.72 -5.10
C SER A 395 10.23 23.09 -5.54
N LEU A 396 11.50 23.38 -5.25
CA LEU A 396 12.18 24.63 -5.56
C LEU A 396 13.29 24.37 -6.59
N ASN A 397 13.23 25.05 -7.74
CA ASN A 397 14.13 24.91 -8.90
C ASN A 397 14.30 23.47 -9.42
N ASP A 398 13.34 22.56 -9.14
CA ASP A 398 13.49 21.09 -9.31
C ASP A 398 14.78 20.53 -8.64
N ARG A 399 15.41 21.24 -7.69
CA ARG A 399 16.63 20.82 -6.99
C ARG A 399 16.39 20.52 -5.52
N PHE A 400 15.69 21.41 -4.81
CA PHE A 400 15.32 21.23 -3.42
C PHE A 400 13.86 20.75 -3.34
N PHE A 401 13.62 19.85 -2.39
CA PHE A 401 12.36 19.17 -2.17
C PHE A 401 12.07 19.15 -0.68
N TYR A 402 10.89 19.61 -0.29
CA TYR A 402 10.39 19.44 1.08
C TYR A 402 8.97 18.91 1.02
N GLY A 403 8.71 17.83 1.75
CA GLY A 403 7.40 17.22 1.89
C GLY A 403 7.03 17.03 3.35
N ILE A 404 5.75 17.19 3.65
CA ILE A 404 5.14 16.76 4.91
C ILE A 404 3.88 15.95 4.59
N ASN A 405 3.74 14.79 5.21
CA ASN A 405 2.65 13.86 4.96
C ASN A 405 2.09 13.33 6.28
N TYR A 406 0.77 13.33 6.33
CA TYR A 406 -0.16 12.89 7.35
C TYR A 406 -0.97 11.78 6.67
N ARG A 407 -1.10 10.59 7.25
CA ARG A 407 -2.34 9.82 7.05
C ARG A 407 -3.18 9.92 8.32
N GLY A 408 -4.40 9.40 8.36
CA GLY A 408 -5.31 9.44 9.51
C GLY A 408 -6.00 8.09 9.72
N GLY A 409 -6.35 7.71 10.95
CA GLY A 409 -7.17 6.51 11.18
C GLY A 409 -7.75 6.41 12.59
N TRP A 410 -9.10 6.48 12.67
CA TRP A 410 -9.86 5.98 13.82
C TRP A 410 -10.38 4.59 13.51
N PHE A 411 -10.36 3.70 14.50
CA PHE A 411 -10.63 2.28 14.37
C PHE A 411 -11.48 1.75 15.52
N LYS A 412 -12.39 0.83 15.20
CA LYS A 412 -13.25 0.12 16.15
C LYS A 412 -13.12 -1.38 15.97
N THR A 413 -12.86 -2.12 17.04
CA THR A 413 -12.67 -3.58 16.96
C THR A 413 -13.97 -4.32 16.61
N TYR A 414 -13.90 -5.15 15.57
CA TYR A 414 -14.86 -6.23 15.30
C TYR A 414 -14.55 -7.47 16.15
N SER A 415 -13.29 -7.89 16.20
CA SER A 415 -12.85 -9.11 16.89
C SER A 415 -11.49 -8.95 17.56
N GLY A 416 -11.41 -9.38 18.81
CA GLY A 416 -10.31 -9.12 19.74
C GLY A 416 -10.80 -8.43 21.00
N ASN A 417 -10.07 -7.47 21.55
CA ASN A 417 -10.51 -6.69 22.70
C ASN A 417 -11.50 -5.59 22.33
N SER A 418 -12.39 -5.25 23.27
CA SER A 418 -13.34 -4.16 23.03
C SER A 418 -12.61 -2.83 23.21
N SER A 419 -12.18 -2.23 22.10
CA SER A 419 -11.35 -1.02 22.09
C SER A 419 -11.78 -0.02 21.01
N ASP A 420 -11.41 1.24 21.22
CA ASP A 420 -11.39 2.32 20.22
C ASP A 420 -9.92 2.73 20.03
N ASN A 421 -9.37 2.53 18.84
CA ASN A 421 -7.97 2.80 18.54
C ASN A 421 -7.81 3.99 17.60
N PHE A 422 -6.72 4.73 17.78
CA PHE A 422 -6.27 5.78 16.90
C PHE A 422 -4.78 5.58 16.58
N LEU A 423 -4.50 5.05 15.38
CA LEU A 423 -3.13 4.70 14.95
C LEU A 423 -2.45 5.87 14.22
N HIS A 424 -1.16 6.10 14.48
CA HIS A 424 -0.41 7.37 14.37
C HIS A 424 0.70 7.43 13.26
N THR A 425 0.89 8.40 12.33
CA THR A 425 2.22 8.91 11.80
C THR A 425 2.25 10.31 11.12
N VAL A 426 3.25 11.14 11.46
CA VAL A 426 3.77 12.19 10.54
C VAL A 426 5.01 11.65 9.85
N THR A 427 5.16 11.99 8.57
CA THR A 427 6.42 11.86 7.82
C THR A 427 6.81 13.22 7.25
N SER A 428 8.00 13.71 7.57
CA SER A 428 8.60 14.85 6.88
C SER A 428 9.74 14.34 6.00
N GLU A 429 9.86 14.83 4.77
CA GLU A 429 10.91 14.41 3.83
C GLU A 429 11.64 15.63 3.26
N LEU A 430 12.91 15.77 3.62
CA LEU A 430 13.83 16.75 3.05
C LEU A 430 14.64 16.07 1.92
N GLY A 431 14.83 16.75 0.79
CA GLY A 431 15.53 16.20 -0.36
C GLY A 431 16.34 17.22 -1.15
N PHE A 432 17.58 16.88 -1.47
CA PHE A 432 18.46 17.71 -2.29
C PHE A 432 19.03 16.90 -3.47
N LYS A 433 18.73 17.36 -4.69
CA LYS A 433 19.26 16.76 -5.94
C LYS A 433 20.70 17.22 -6.17
N ILE A 434 21.62 16.26 -6.08
CA ILE A 434 23.03 16.47 -6.39
C ILE A 434 23.23 16.57 -7.91
N ILE A 435 22.73 15.55 -8.63
CA ILE A 435 22.88 15.41 -10.09
C ILE A 435 21.58 14.87 -10.73
N LYS A 436 21.54 14.80 -12.06
CA LYS A 436 20.37 14.30 -12.80
C LYS A 436 20.06 12.83 -12.42
N GLY A 437 18.94 12.63 -11.72
CA GLY A 437 18.47 11.30 -11.30
C GLY A 437 18.93 10.86 -9.90
N TYR A 438 19.72 11.66 -9.17
CA TYR A 438 20.20 11.32 -7.83
C TYR A 438 20.01 12.47 -6.82
N SER A 439 19.58 12.13 -5.62
CA SER A 439 19.35 13.06 -4.51
C SER A 439 19.68 12.44 -3.16
N ILE A 440 20.26 13.20 -2.24
CA ILE A 440 20.25 12.84 -0.81
C ILE A 440 18.85 13.15 -0.26
N SER A 441 18.37 12.32 0.66
CA SER A 441 17.13 12.55 1.40
C SER A 441 17.33 12.29 2.89
N ALA A 442 16.64 13.08 3.71
CA ALA A 442 16.47 12.83 5.14
C ALA A 442 14.96 12.80 5.44
N GLU A 443 14.50 11.73 6.07
CA GLU A 443 13.09 11.51 6.39
C GLU A 443 12.94 11.18 7.88
N PRO A 444 12.80 12.20 8.74
CA PRO A 444 12.28 12.02 10.09
C PRO A 444 10.76 11.82 10.06
N GLY A 445 10.28 11.00 10.99
CA GLY A 445 8.86 10.84 11.28
C GLY A 445 8.66 10.07 12.57
N TYR A 446 7.44 9.67 12.85
CA TYR A 446 7.12 8.82 13.97
C TYR A 446 5.85 8.04 13.68
N PHE A 447 5.70 6.84 14.26
CA PHE A 447 4.39 6.22 14.45
C PHE A 447 3.89 6.56 15.84
N ASP A 448 2.60 6.37 16.10
CA ASP A 448 1.97 6.53 17.42
C ASP A 448 0.83 5.50 17.52
N LEU A 449 0.42 5.04 18.68
CA LEU A 449 -0.79 4.21 18.79
C LEU A 449 -1.47 4.48 20.12
N LEU A 450 -2.59 5.18 20.02
CA LEU A 450 -3.52 5.46 21.12
C LEU A 450 -4.61 4.37 21.10
N GLY A 451 -4.79 3.66 22.20
CA GLY A 451 -5.78 2.59 22.31
C GLY A 451 -6.60 2.71 23.59
N HIS A 452 -7.91 2.91 23.45
CA HIS A 452 -8.85 3.02 24.55
C HIS A 452 -9.58 1.69 24.75
N TYR A 453 -9.07 0.86 25.65
CA TYR A 453 -9.61 -0.46 25.96
C TYR A 453 -10.71 -0.39 27.03
N LYS A 454 -11.82 -1.08 26.82
CA LYS A 454 -12.98 -1.08 27.75
C LYS A 454 -12.68 -1.74 29.11
N HIS A 455 -11.74 -2.69 29.13
CA HIS A 455 -11.46 -3.56 30.29
C HIS A 455 -9.98 -3.61 30.69
N TYR A 456 -9.13 -2.77 30.07
CA TYR A 456 -7.70 -2.68 30.32
C TYR A 456 -7.28 -1.21 30.37
N PRO A 457 -6.08 -0.88 30.90
CA PRO A 457 -5.54 0.48 30.82
C PRO A 457 -5.49 1.03 29.39
N GLY A 458 -5.46 2.36 29.27
CA GLY A 458 -5.18 3.01 28.00
C GLY A 458 -3.76 2.69 27.52
N TYR A 459 -3.62 2.43 26.22
CA TYR A 459 -2.35 2.25 25.56
C TYR A 459 -1.95 3.52 24.82
N ASP A 460 -0.71 3.94 24.98
CA ASP A 460 -0.11 5.08 24.28
C ASP A 460 1.35 4.71 23.99
N LYS A 461 1.74 4.68 22.71
CA LYS A 461 3.14 4.49 22.28
C LYS A 461 3.47 5.21 20.98
N THR A 462 4.36 6.19 21.11
CA THR A 462 5.11 6.77 19.99
C THR A 462 6.30 5.89 19.58
N TYR A 463 6.53 5.75 18.28
CA TYR A 463 7.68 5.10 17.68
C TYR A 463 8.39 6.06 16.70
N PRO A 464 9.21 7.01 17.20
CA PRO A 464 10.00 7.89 16.36
C PRO A 464 10.94 7.12 15.42
N TYR A 465 11.21 7.67 14.25
CA TYR A 465 12.21 7.13 13.33
C TYR A 465 12.93 8.23 12.55
N LEU A 466 14.14 7.90 12.10
CA LEU A 466 14.91 8.70 11.15
C LEU A 466 15.46 7.80 10.05
N ARG A 467 15.22 8.17 8.80
CA ARG A 467 15.82 7.54 7.61
C ARG A 467 16.71 8.57 6.90
N ILE A 468 17.88 8.13 6.44
CA ILE A 468 18.82 8.93 5.63
C ILE A 468 19.21 8.08 4.43
N SER A 469 19.04 8.61 3.21
CA SER A 469 19.23 7.85 1.97
C SER A 469 19.93 8.62 0.86
N VAL A 470 20.56 7.87 -0.04
CA VAL A 470 20.73 8.28 -1.44
C VAL A 470 19.56 7.70 -2.22
N ARG A 471 18.78 8.57 -2.88
CA ARG A 471 17.67 8.21 -3.76
C ARG A 471 18.05 8.37 -5.22
N PHE A 472 17.97 7.28 -5.97
CA PHE A 472 17.90 7.28 -7.43
C PHE A 472 16.45 7.46 -7.88
N ASN A 473 16.19 8.21 -8.96
CA ASN A 473 14.87 8.22 -9.61
C ASN A 473 14.91 8.39 -11.13
N LYS A 474 13.94 7.75 -11.81
CA LYS A 474 13.86 7.69 -13.27
C LYS A 474 12.42 7.54 -13.76
N LEU A 475 12.14 8.12 -14.93
CA LEU A 475 10.94 7.86 -15.72
C LEU A 475 11.27 6.83 -16.81
N LEU A 476 10.38 5.86 -17.01
CA LEU A 476 10.47 4.70 -17.90
C LEU A 476 9.27 4.66 -18.86
#